data_AF-A0A0G1FDP2-F1
#
_entry.id   AF-A0A0G1FDP2-F1
#
_cell.length_a   1.000
_cell.length_b   1.000
_cell.length_c   1.000
_cell.angle_alpha   90.00
_cell.angle_beta   90.00
_cell.angle_gamma   90.00
#
_symmetry.space_group_name_H-M   'P 1'
#
loop_
_entity.id
_entity.type
_entity.pdbx_description
1 polymer ?
#
loop_
_entity_poly.entity_id
_entity_poly.type
_entity_poly.pdbx_seq_one_letter_code
_entity_poly.pdbx_strand_id
1 'polypeptide(L)'
;MPDIKSIILEIRAGAGGNEAALFAADLANMYSRFAAKQSWSAVILDESRSDLGGYKEVFLEISGVGVYDKLKQESGVHRVQRVPATEKSGRVHTSTASVAVLPIRTEEKMAIKPQDLEIAFTRSGGAGGQNVNKVETAVRITHKPT
;
A
#
# COMPACT_ATOMS: atom_id res chain seq x y z
N MET A 1 18.83 -2.24 -5.62
CA MET A 1 17.66 -1.97 -4.74
C MET A 1 17.60 -3.11 -3.73
N PRO A 2 17.18 -2.87 -2.47
CA PRO A 2 17.00 -3.95 -1.50
C PRO A 2 16.09 -5.04 -2.06
N ASP A 3 16.35 -6.29 -1.67
CA ASP A 3 15.61 -7.47 -2.14
C ASP A 3 14.16 -7.41 -1.63
N ILE A 4 13.25 -6.92 -2.46
CA ILE A 4 11.82 -6.83 -2.13
C ILE A 4 11.21 -8.21 -2.34
N LYS A 5 10.97 -8.89 -1.21
CA LYS A 5 10.43 -10.26 -1.17
C LYS A 5 8.90 -10.33 -1.15
N SER A 6 8.24 -9.23 -0.84
CA SER A 6 6.79 -9.15 -0.78
C SER A 6 6.28 -7.83 -1.36
N ILE A 7 5.10 -7.89 -1.96
CA ILE A 7 4.34 -6.73 -2.43
C ILE A 7 2.92 -6.77 -1.89
N ILE A 8 2.30 -5.60 -1.80
CA ILE A 8 0.85 -5.46 -1.73
C ILE A 8 0.38 -5.11 -3.14
N LEU A 9 -0.53 -5.92 -3.65
CA LEU A 9 -1.23 -5.72 -4.91
C LEU A 9 -2.65 -5.26 -4.58
N GLU A 10 -2.95 -4.01 -4.88
CA GLU A 10 -4.22 -3.36 -4.63
C GLU A 10 -4.99 -3.24 -5.94
N ILE A 11 -6.20 -3.80 -5.99
CA ILE A 11 -7.07 -3.73 -7.17
C ILE A 11 -8.35 -3.00 -6.78
N ARG A 12 -8.69 -1.95 -7.53
CA ARG A 12 -9.92 -1.18 -7.33
C ARG A 12 -10.75 -1.14 -8.61
N ALA A 13 -12.06 -1.29 -8.45
CA ALA A 13 -13.01 -1.10 -9.54
C ALA A 13 -13.02 0.38 -9.98
N GLY A 14 -12.95 0.61 -11.29
CA GLY A 14 -12.99 1.94 -11.90
C GLY A 14 -14.36 2.25 -12.51
N ALA A 15 -14.36 2.78 -13.73
CA ALA A 15 -15.57 3.09 -14.46
C ALA A 15 -16.21 1.80 -15.00
N GLY A 16 -17.54 1.69 -14.91
CA GLY A 16 -18.28 0.49 -15.34
C GLY A 16 -19.19 -0.11 -14.27
N GLY A 17 -19.21 0.46 -13.06
CA GLY A 17 -20.13 0.05 -11.99
C GLY A 17 -19.94 -1.41 -11.61
N ASN A 18 -21.01 -2.20 -11.64
CA ASN A 18 -20.97 -3.62 -11.26
C ASN A 18 -20.06 -4.46 -12.18
N GLU A 19 -19.98 -4.13 -13.47
CA GLU A 19 -19.08 -4.83 -14.39
C GLU A 19 -17.60 -4.56 -14.03
N ALA A 20 -17.28 -3.35 -13.58
CA ALA A 20 -15.94 -3.03 -13.11
C ALA A 20 -15.57 -3.83 -11.86
N ALA A 21 -16.53 -4.09 -10.96
CA ALA A 21 -16.30 -4.92 -9.78
C ALA A 21 -16.08 -6.40 -10.12
N LEU A 22 -16.82 -6.94 -11.10
CA LEU A 22 -16.58 -8.29 -11.62
C LEU A 22 -15.21 -8.38 -12.30
N PHE A 23 -14.85 -7.37 -13.09
CA PHE A 23 -13.53 -7.31 -13.73
C PHE A 23 -12.38 -7.21 -12.71
N ALA A 24 -12.55 -6.45 -11.62
CA ALA A 24 -11.57 -6.42 -10.54
C ALA A 24 -11.35 -7.80 -9.90
N ALA A 25 -12.41 -8.62 -9.77
CA ALA A 25 -12.30 -10.00 -9.31
C ALA A 25 -11.64 -10.93 -10.32
N ASP A 26 -11.87 -10.73 -11.62
CA ASP A 26 -11.14 -11.46 -12.67
C ASP A 26 -9.63 -11.19 -12.57
N LEU A 27 -9.24 -9.93 -12.36
CA LEU A 27 -7.83 -9.54 -12.14
C LEU A 27 -7.25 -10.15 -10.86
N ALA A 28 -7.97 -10.10 -9.74
CA ALA A 28 -7.52 -10.70 -8.48
C ALA A 28 -7.28 -12.21 -8.61
N ASN A 29 -8.20 -12.90 -9.30
CA ASN A 29 -8.07 -14.33 -9.60
C ASN A 29 -6.90 -14.61 -10.54
N MET A 30 -6.71 -13.78 -11.57
CA MET A 30 -5.58 -13.89 -12.49
C MET A 30 -4.25 -13.78 -11.76
N TYR A 31 -4.06 -12.75 -10.92
CA TYR A 31 -2.81 -12.56 -10.17
C TYR A 31 -2.59 -13.68 -9.14
N SER A 32 -3.65 -14.14 -8.46
CA SER A 32 -3.55 -15.26 -7.51
C SER A 32 -3.10 -16.55 -8.21
N ARG A 33 -3.65 -16.86 -9.39
CA ARG A 33 -3.23 -18.02 -10.20
C ARG A 33 -1.82 -17.84 -10.76
N PHE A 34 -1.46 -16.62 -11.17
CA PHE A 34 -0.12 -16.32 -11.63
C PHE A 34 0.90 -16.52 -10.51
N ALA A 35 0.63 -16.03 -9.30
CA ALA A 35 1.47 -16.25 -8.13
C ALA A 35 1.66 -17.75 -7.85
N ALA A 36 0.59 -18.55 -7.86
CA ALA A 36 0.68 -20.00 -7.69
C ALA A 36 1.57 -20.66 -8.76
N LYS A 37 1.47 -20.23 -10.03
CA LYS A 37 2.33 -20.72 -11.12
C LYS A 37 3.81 -20.37 -10.93
N GLN A 38 4.10 -19.23 -10.29
CA GLN A 38 5.46 -18.83 -9.94
C GLN A 38 5.96 -19.42 -8.61
N SER A 39 5.18 -20.31 -7.98
CA SER A 39 5.46 -20.83 -6.63
C SER A 39 5.56 -19.72 -5.57
N TRP A 40 4.78 -18.66 -5.73
CA TRP A 40 4.65 -17.56 -4.77
C TRP A 40 3.41 -17.76 -3.90
N SER A 41 3.47 -17.22 -2.68
CA SER A 41 2.31 -17.13 -1.79
C SER A 41 1.48 -15.91 -2.18
N ALA A 42 0.16 -16.05 -2.24
CA ALA A 42 -0.79 -14.95 -2.42
C ALA A 42 -1.89 -15.06 -1.35
N VAL A 43 -2.04 -14.01 -0.54
CA VAL A 43 -2.99 -13.96 0.57
C VAL A 43 -3.83 -12.70 0.46
N ILE A 44 -5.15 -12.83 0.58
CA ILE A 44 -6.04 -11.67 0.67
C ILE A 44 -5.89 -11.06 2.07
N LEU A 45 -5.49 -9.80 2.14
CA LEU A 45 -5.40 -9.04 3.38
C LEU A 45 -6.73 -8.38 3.75
N ASP A 46 -7.38 -7.79 2.75
CA ASP A 46 -8.65 -7.11 2.90
C ASP A 46 -9.43 -7.12 1.57
N GLU A 47 -10.75 -7.14 1.66
CA GLU A 47 -11.63 -7.12 0.50
C GLU A 47 -12.96 -6.42 0.78
N SER A 48 -13.38 -5.57 -0.16
CA SER A 48 -14.70 -4.96 -0.18
C SER A 48 -15.46 -5.47 -1.38
N ARG A 49 -16.56 -6.19 -1.14
CA ARG A 49 -17.36 -6.83 -2.19
C ARG A 49 -18.44 -5.89 -2.73
N SER A 50 -18.86 -6.14 -3.97
CA SER A 50 -20.07 -5.53 -4.54
C SER A 50 -21.29 -6.44 -4.36
N ASP A 51 -22.49 -5.86 -4.40
CA ASP A 51 -23.76 -6.55 -4.16
C ASP A 51 -24.05 -7.66 -5.19
N LEU A 52 -23.58 -7.46 -6.43
CA LEU A 52 -23.71 -8.42 -7.54
C LEU A 52 -22.49 -9.35 -7.66
N GLY A 53 -21.63 -9.39 -6.65
CA GLY A 53 -20.37 -10.11 -6.67
C GLY A 53 -19.22 -9.27 -7.24
N GLY A 54 -18.01 -9.83 -7.15
CA GLY A 54 -16.78 -9.12 -7.47
C GLY A 54 -16.32 -8.17 -6.36
N TYR A 55 -15.30 -7.36 -6.65
CA TYR A 55 -14.62 -6.49 -5.68
C TYR A 55 -14.72 -5.03 -6.06
N LYS A 56 -15.16 -4.19 -5.12
CA LYS A 56 -14.95 -2.73 -5.21
C LYS A 56 -13.48 -2.39 -4.97
N GLU A 57 -12.88 -3.06 -3.99
CA GLU A 57 -11.45 -3.01 -3.67
C GLU A 57 -11.02 -4.37 -3.10
N VAL A 58 -9.79 -4.79 -3.39
CA VAL A 58 -9.17 -5.99 -2.82
C VAL A 58 -7.66 -5.78 -2.71
N PHE A 59 -7.10 -6.23 -1.59
CA PHE A 59 -5.69 -6.14 -1.26
C PHE A 59 -5.11 -7.55 -1.13
N LEU A 60 -4.10 -7.84 -1.93
CA LEU A 60 -3.38 -9.11 -1.94
C LEU A 60 -1.94 -8.90 -1.49
N GLU A 61 -1.50 -9.61 -0.46
CA GLU A 61 -0.07 -9.76 -0.20
C GLU A 61 0.48 -10.90 -1.06
N ILE A 62 1.46 -10.59 -1.91
CA ILE A 62 2.15 -11.60 -2.72
C ILE A 62 3.62 -11.65 -2.28
N SER A 63 4.05 -12.83 -1.82
CA SER A 63 5.40 -13.06 -1.30
C SER A 63 6.13 -14.10 -2.14
N GLY A 64 7.35 -13.79 -2.57
CA GLY A 64 8.17 -14.65 -3.38
C GLY A 64 9.43 -13.97 -3.91
N VAL A 65 10.40 -14.80 -4.34
CA VAL A 65 11.66 -14.29 -4.90
C VAL A 65 11.38 -13.56 -6.23
N GLY A 66 11.86 -12.31 -6.33
CA GLY A 66 11.72 -11.49 -7.54
C GLY A 66 10.30 -11.02 -7.86
N VAL A 67 9.38 -11.09 -6.88
CA VAL A 67 7.96 -10.75 -7.09
C VAL A 67 7.78 -9.31 -7.59
N TYR A 68 8.47 -8.36 -6.98
CA TYR A 68 8.36 -6.94 -7.34
C TYR A 68 8.89 -6.67 -8.75
N ASP A 69 10.02 -7.26 -9.13
CA ASP A 69 10.60 -7.04 -10.46
C ASP A 69 9.70 -7.53 -11.59
N LYS A 70 8.93 -8.59 -11.35
CA LYS A 70 8.00 -9.15 -12.34
C LYS A 70 6.68 -8.40 -12.40
N LEU A 71 6.20 -7.88 -11.27
CA LEU A 71 4.87 -7.25 -11.17
C LEU A 71 4.90 -5.71 -11.19
N LYS A 72 6.06 -5.05 -11.07
CA LYS A 72 6.14 -3.57 -11.08
C LYS A 72 5.56 -2.92 -12.34
N GLN A 73 5.54 -3.62 -13.47
CA GLN A 73 5.00 -3.13 -14.74
C GLN A 73 3.48 -3.34 -14.88
N GLU A 74 2.87 -4.07 -13.95
CA GLU A 74 1.42 -4.32 -13.93
C GLU A 74 0.64 -3.16 -13.30
N SER A 75 1.33 -2.23 -12.64
CA SER A 75 0.72 -1.07 -12.03
C SER A 75 0.16 -0.13 -13.10
N GLY A 76 -1.12 0.23 -12.98
CA GLY A 76 -1.80 1.10 -13.93
C GLY A 76 -3.29 0.82 -14.02
N VAL A 77 -3.93 1.42 -15.03
CA VAL A 77 -5.35 1.20 -15.31
C VAL A 77 -5.50 0.12 -16.37
N HIS A 78 -6.27 -0.90 -16.03
CA HIS A 78 -6.62 -2.02 -16.90
C HIS A 78 -8.01 -1.77 -17.50
N ARG A 79 -8.20 -2.11 -18.77
CA ARG A 79 -9.45 -1.88 -19.51
C ARG A 79 -9.97 -3.19 -20.09
N VAL A 80 -11.27 -3.41 -19.97
CA VAL A 80 -11.98 -4.54 -20.58
C VAL A 80 -13.13 -4.04 -21.45
N GLN A 81 -13.37 -4.73 -22.57
CA GLN A 81 -14.52 -4.50 -23.45
C GLN A 81 -15.22 -5.83 -23.71
N ARG A 82 -16.40 -6.02 -23.15
CA ARG A 82 -17.22 -7.23 -23.33
C ARG A 82 -18.69 -6.92 -23.10
N VAL A 83 -19.57 -7.88 -23.40
CA VAL A 83 -20.97 -7.81 -22.97
C VAL A 83 -21.00 -8.15 -21.47
N PRO A 84 -21.41 -7.23 -20.59
CA PRO A 84 -21.47 -7.48 -19.15
C PRO A 84 -22.43 -8.61 -18.81
N ALA A 85 -22.11 -9.36 -17.76
CA ALA A 85 -23.06 -10.37 -17.23
C ALA A 85 -24.36 -9.72 -16.73
N THR A 86 -24.33 -8.42 -16.40
CA THR A 86 -25.49 -7.65 -15.94
C THR A 86 -26.32 -7.04 -17.08
N GLU A 87 -25.93 -7.20 -18.34
CA GLU A 87 -26.57 -6.55 -19.50
C GLU A 87 -27.51 -7.51 -20.24
N LYS A 88 -28.75 -7.07 -20.51
CA LYS A 88 -29.78 -7.91 -21.15
C LYS A 88 -29.84 -7.73 -22.67
N SER A 89 -29.37 -6.59 -23.18
CA SER A 89 -29.48 -6.21 -24.60
C SER A 89 -28.31 -6.72 -25.47
N GLY A 90 -27.32 -7.38 -24.87
CA GLY A 90 -26.14 -7.87 -25.61
C GLY A 90 -25.17 -6.78 -26.05
N ARG A 91 -25.28 -5.57 -25.49
CA ARG A 91 -24.42 -4.42 -25.85
C ARG A 91 -23.04 -4.57 -25.20
N VAL A 92 -21.99 -4.28 -25.96
CA VAL A 92 -20.62 -4.23 -25.45
C VAL A 92 -20.41 -2.96 -24.63
N HIS A 93 -19.98 -3.13 -23.38
CA HIS A 93 -19.59 -2.03 -22.51
C HIS A 93 -18.07 -2.00 -22.33
N THR A 94 -17.54 -0.82 -22.04
CA THR A 94 -16.15 -0.63 -21.64
C THR A 94 -16.11 -0.43 -20.14
N SER A 95 -15.25 -1.16 -19.44
CA SER A 95 -15.05 -1.02 -18.00
C SER A 95 -13.55 -0.96 -17.67
N THR A 96 -13.23 -0.38 -16.52
CA THR A 96 -11.85 -0.20 -16.06
C THR A 96 -11.68 -0.66 -14.61
N ALA A 97 -10.45 -1.03 -14.26
CA ALA A 97 -10.00 -1.28 -12.90
C ALA A 97 -8.56 -0.78 -12.75
N SER A 98 -8.21 -0.23 -11.59
CA SER A 98 -6.83 0.17 -11.30
C SER A 98 -6.11 -0.91 -10.50
N VAL A 99 -4.86 -1.19 -10.87
CA VAL A 99 -3.95 -2.06 -10.14
C VAL A 99 -2.79 -1.19 -9.63
N ALA A 100 -2.53 -1.23 -8.33
CA ALA A 100 -1.37 -0.60 -7.71
C ALA A 100 -0.47 -1.69 -7.10
N VAL A 101 0.83 -1.55 -7.31
CA VAL A 101 1.85 -2.51 -6.83
C VAL A 101 2.78 -1.79 -5.86
N LEU A 102 2.64 -2.11 -4.58
CA LEU A 102 3.37 -1.47 -3.49
C LEU A 102 4.41 -2.44 -2.91
N PRO A 103 5.70 -2.11 -2.92
CA PRO A 103 6.72 -2.97 -2.32
C PRO A 103 6.65 -2.91 -0.79
N ILE A 104 6.59 -4.06 -0.13
CA ILE A 104 6.75 -4.13 1.32
C ILE A 104 8.25 -4.07 1.62
N ARG A 105 8.67 -3.02 2.31
CA ARG A 105 10.05 -2.88 2.80
C ARG A 105 10.06 -3.11 4.29
N THR A 106 11.01 -3.91 4.75
CA THR A 106 11.34 -3.96 6.17
C THR A 106 11.92 -2.61 6.56
N GLU A 107 11.32 -1.95 7.56
CA GLU A 107 11.95 -0.79 8.16
C GLU A 107 13.27 -1.23 8.76
N GLU A 108 14.38 -0.69 8.24
CA GLU A 108 15.65 -0.84 8.93
C GLU A 108 15.54 -0.05 10.24
N LYS A 109 15.83 -0.70 11.36
CA LYS A 109 15.94 -0.01 12.65
C LYS A 109 17.06 1.02 12.54
N MET A 110 16.68 2.28 12.33
CA MET A 110 17.64 3.37 12.31
C MET A 110 18.16 3.56 13.74
N ALA A 111 19.39 3.10 13.98
CA ALA A 111 20.06 3.31 15.24
C ALA A 111 20.58 4.76 15.28
N ILE A 112 19.88 5.62 16.02
CA ILE A 112 20.35 6.98 16.27
C ILE A 112 21.54 6.89 17.23
N LYS A 113 22.73 7.21 16.74
CA LYS A 113 23.93 7.21 17.59
C LYS A 113 23.88 8.42 18.51
N PRO A 114 24.15 8.27 19.82
CA PRO A 114 24.21 9.40 20.74
C PRO A 114 25.21 10.49 20.33
N GLN A 115 26.24 10.13 19.56
CA GLN A 115 27.26 11.06 19.05
C GLN A 115 26.72 12.07 18.01
N ASP A 116 25.67 11.66 17.29
CA ASP A 116 25.01 12.46 16.26
C ASP A 116 23.94 13.39 16.87
N LEU A 117 23.66 13.24 18.16
CA LEU A 117 22.73 14.06 18.92
C LEU A 117 23.48 15.15 19.68
N GLU A 118 23.06 16.39 19.49
CA GLU A 118 23.38 17.49 20.38
C GLU A 118 22.23 17.69 21.35
N ILE A 119 22.50 17.49 22.64
CA ILE A 119 21.51 17.65 23.70
C ILE A 119 21.86 18.95 24.44
N ALA A 120 20.99 19.93 24.33
CA ALA A 120 21.09 21.20 25.02
C ALA A 120 20.00 21.30 26.09
N PHE A 121 20.40 21.67 27.31
CA PHE A 121 19.48 21.95 28.41
C PHE A 121 19.25 23.46 28.47
N THR A 122 17.99 23.88 28.48
CA THR A 122 17.60 25.29 28.56
C THR A 122 16.57 25.48 29.66
N ARG A 123 16.33 26.74 30.00
CA ARG A 123 15.26 27.10 30.93
C ARG A 123 13.92 27.08 30.19
N SER A 124 12.92 26.49 30.82
CA SER A 124 11.57 26.43 30.29
C SER A 124 10.97 27.84 30.19
N GLY A 125 10.15 28.10 29.17
CA GLY A 125 9.41 29.35 29.03
C GLY A 125 7.98 29.18 29.57
N GLY A 126 7.52 30.09 30.44
CA GLY A 126 6.16 30.09 30.97
C GLY A 126 6.01 30.70 32.37
N ALA A 127 4.76 30.89 32.81
CA ALA A 127 4.46 31.43 34.14
C ALA A 127 4.64 30.36 35.23
N GLY A 128 5.84 30.23 35.79
CA GLY A 128 6.11 29.27 36.88
C GLY A 128 7.07 29.75 37.96
N GLY A 129 7.14 31.06 38.18
CA GLY A 129 7.80 31.67 39.33
C GLY A 129 9.31 31.37 39.43
N GLN A 130 9.83 31.22 40.66
CA GLN A 130 11.27 30.99 40.88
C GLN A 130 11.80 29.66 40.33
N ASN A 131 10.94 28.64 40.21
CA ASN A 131 11.34 27.30 39.76
C ASN A 131 11.71 27.30 38.27
N VAL A 132 10.89 27.96 37.44
CA VAL A 132 11.12 28.12 35.99
C VAL A 132 12.41 28.90 35.67
N ASN A 133 12.81 29.83 36.55
CA ASN A 133 13.99 30.67 36.33
C ASN A 133 15.31 30.06 36.84
N LYS A 134 15.26 29.04 37.71
CA LYS A 134 16.46 28.43 38.31
C LYS A 134 16.82 27.05 37.75
N VAL A 135 15.86 26.27 37.25
CA VAL A 135 16.09 24.87 36.85
C VAL A 135 16.00 24.72 35.34
N GLU A 136 17.06 24.17 34.74
CA GLU A 136 17.14 23.84 33.30
C GLU A 136 16.30 22.59 33.01
N THR A 137 15.00 22.81 32.92
CA THR A 137 13.98 21.75 32.75
C THR A 137 13.61 21.50 31.30
N ALA A 138 14.02 22.36 30.36
CA ALA A 138 13.76 22.16 28.94
C ALA A 138 14.93 21.42 28.29
N VAL A 139 14.64 20.35 27.56
CA VAL A 139 15.63 19.57 26.80
C VAL A 139 15.39 19.79 25.32
N ARG A 140 16.40 20.27 24.61
CA ARG A 140 16.41 20.40 23.16
C ARG A 140 17.40 19.40 22.59
N ILE A 141 16.93 18.57 21.66
CA ILE A 141 17.76 17.59 20.97
C ILE A 141 17.84 18.00 19.50
N THR A 142 19.04 18.14 18.97
CA THR A 142 19.31 18.43 17.56
C THR A 142 20.09 17.26 16.96
N HIS A 143 19.63 16.72 15.83
CA HIS A 143 20.38 15.72 15.09
C HIS A 143 21.32 16.42 14.11
N LYS A 144 22.63 16.38 14.38
CA LYS A 144 23.65 17.16 13.65
C LYS A 144 23.73 16.85 12.14
N PRO A 145 23.56 15.59 11.69
CA PRO A 145 23.67 15.25 10.27
C PRO A 145 22.50 15.69 9.38
N THR A 146 21.38 16.14 9.94
CA THR A 146 20.18 16.58 9.21
C THR A 146 19.96 18.07 9.38
#